data_AF-A0A0F3IU69-F1
#
_entry.id   AF-A0A0F3IU69-F1
#
_cell.length_a   1.000
_cell.length_b   1.000
_cell.length_c   1.000
_cell.angle_alpha   90.00
_cell.angle_beta   90.00
_cell.angle_gamma   90.00
#
_symmetry.space_group_name_H-M   'P 1'
#
loop_
_entity.id
_entity.type
_entity.pdbx_description
1 polymer ?
#
loop_
_entity_poly.entity_id
_entity_poly.type
_entity_poly.pdbx_seq_one_letter_code
_entity_poly.pdbx_strand_id
1 'polypeptide(L)'
;MVDLFSNLGLGLSVALSLQNIALCFVGCLVGTLVGILPGVGPIATISMLLPITFGLDPVGALIMLAGIYYGAQYGGSTTAILVNIPGEATAVVTTLDGHQMARQGRAGVALGIAAIGSFIAGTFATLLIAALGAPLTKLALVFGPSEYFALMLMGLVFAVVLAHGSILKAIAMILVGTLLSTVGTDLGTGQERLTLGLEFLSDGIDFAVLAMGIFGIAEILRNLDAVENRDVVRGTIGRLLPSKADLKQSAAPIARGTLIGSILGLLPGNGAVLGPFATYSMEKKLAKDPSRFGKGAIEGVAGPEAANNAGAQTSFIPLLTLGIPPNAVMALMVGAMTIHGIIPGPLVMTRTPDLFWGMIASMWIGNLLLLIINLPMIGLWVRLL
;
A
#
# COMPACT_ATOMS: atom_id res chain seq x y z
N MET A 1 23.64 13.25 -9.86
CA MET A 1 23.44 13.54 -8.42
C MET A 1 22.88 14.94 -8.20
N VAL A 2 23.39 15.99 -8.85
CA VAL A 2 22.83 17.36 -8.75
C VAL A 2 21.34 17.43 -9.11
N ASP A 3 20.91 16.72 -10.16
CA ASP A 3 19.50 16.65 -10.55
C ASP A 3 18.62 15.96 -9.49
N LEU A 4 19.15 14.98 -8.75
CA LEU A 4 18.38 14.25 -7.74
C LEU A 4 18.08 15.15 -6.53
N PHE A 5 19.07 15.91 -6.06
CA PHE A 5 18.84 16.84 -4.95
C PHE A 5 17.91 17.99 -5.34
N SER A 6 18.03 18.51 -6.56
CA SER A 6 17.11 19.53 -7.10
C SER A 6 15.67 19.00 -7.15
N ASN A 7 15.49 17.80 -7.70
CA ASN A 7 14.20 17.14 -7.80
C ASN A 7 13.58 16.82 -6.42
N LEU A 8 14.38 16.37 -5.46
CA LEU A 8 13.92 16.17 -4.08
C LEU A 8 13.57 17.50 -3.41
N GLY A 9 14.29 18.58 -3.70
CA GLY A 9 13.95 19.93 -3.25
C GLY A 9 12.60 20.40 -3.78
N LEU A 10 12.32 20.15 -5.07
CA LEU A 10 11.01 20.38 -5.67
C LEU A 10 9.92 19.53 -5.01
N GLY A 11 10.18 18.24 -4.82
CA GLY A 11 9.23 17.35 -4.15
C GLY A 11 8.89 17.83 -2.73
N LEU A 12 9.90 18.27 -1.97
CA LEU A 12 9.70 18.79 -0.63
C LEU A 12 8.91 20.11 -0.62
N SER A 13 9.13 21.01 -1.58
CA SER A 13 8.36 22.27 -1.63
C SER A 13 6.87 22.01 -1.89
N VAL A 14 6.55 21.03 -2.73
CA VAL A 14 5.18 20.59 -3.00
C VAL A 14 4.58 19.87 -1.79
N ALA A 15 5.32 18.91 -1.22
CA ALA A 15 4.84 18.06 -0.13
C ALA A 15 4.66 18.82 1.18
N LEU A 16 5.48 19.85 1.45
CA LEU A 16 5.39 20.70 2.63
C LEU A 16 4.35 21.83 2.52
N SER A 17 3.61 21.90 1.41
CA SER A 17 2.46 22.80 1.36
C SER A 17 1.43 22.41 2.43
N LEU A 18 0.82 23.42 3.06
CA LEU A 18 -0.13 23.18 4.15
C LEU A 18 -1.29 22.27 3.74
N GLN A 19 -1.76 22.44 2.50
CA GLN A 19 -2.80 21.60 1.91
C GLN A 19 -2.36 20.14 1.79
N ASN A 20 -1.16 19.87 1.26
CA ASN A 20 -0.67 18.50 1.09
C ASN A 20 -0.35 17.83 2.41
N ILE A 21 0.17 18.56 3.41
CA ILE A 21 0.35 18.02 4.76
C ILE A 21 -1.01 17.66 5.38
N ALA A 22 -2.01 18.53 5.25
CA ALA A 22 -3.35 18.26 5.78
C ALA A 22 -4.00 17.04 5.10
N LEU A 23 -3.91 16.94 3.77
CA LEU A 23 -4.40 15.80 3.02
C LEU A 23 -3.64 14.50 3.35
N CYS A 24 -2.32 14.57 3.50
CA CYS A 24 -1.51 13.45 3.96
C CYS A 24 -1.93 13.00 5.36
N PHE A 25 -2.14 13.93 6.29
CA PHE A 25 -2.60 13.65 7.64
C PHE A 25 -3.98 12.98 7.65
N VAL A 26 -4.95 13.53 6.91
CA VAL A 26 -6.28 12.93 6.77
C VAL A 26 -6.17 11.52 6.19
N GLY A 27 -5.37 11.35 5.13
CA GLY A 27 -5.16 10.05 4.52
C GLY A 27 -4.57 9.04 5.51
N CYS A 28 -3.49 9.40 6.19
CA CYS A 28 -2.85 8.55 7.21
C CYS A 28 -3.79 8.23 8.38
N LEU A 29 -4.59 9.19 8.83
CA LEU A 29 -5.55 8.99 9.92
C LEU A 29 -6.66 8.02 9.52
N VAL A 30 -7.30 8.26 8.36
CA VAL A 30 -8.38 7.41 7.85
C VAL A 30 -7.86 6.03 7.51
N GLY A 31 -6.69 5.94 6.88
CA GLY A 31 -6.01 4.67 6.61
C GLY A 31 -5.75 3.89 7.88
N THR A 32 -5.20 4.54 8.92
CA THR A 32 -4.94 3.89 10.21
C THR A 32 -6.23 3.40 10.86
N LEU A 33 -7.27 4.23 10.88
CA LEU A 33 -8.58 3.89 11.43
C LEU A 33 -9.17 2.66 10.73
N VAL A 34 -9.14 2.63 9.40
CA VAL A 34 -9.60 1.49 8.60
C VAL A 34 -8.76 0.25 8.84
N GLY A 35 -7.43 0.37 8.86
CA GLY A 35 -6.55 -0.78 9.11
C GLY A 35 -6.78 -1.41 10.49
N ILE A 36 -7.29 -0.64 11.45
CA ILE A 36 -7.65 -1.12 12.78
C ILE A 36 -9.05 -1.76 12.79
N LEU A 37 -9.91 -1.49 11.82
CA LEU A 37 -11.23 -2.13 11.75
C LEU A 37 -11.10 -3.49 11.04
N PRO A 38 -11.32 -4.62 11.73
CA PRO A 38 -11.28 -5.92 11.10
C PRO A 38 -12.34 -6.00 10.00
N GLY A 39 -11.96 -6.53 8.84
CA GLY A 39 -12.89 -6.71 7.73
C GLY A 39 -13.10 -5.47 6.85
N VAL A 40 -12.39 -4.35 7.07
CA VAL A 40 -12.42 -3.21 6.14
C VAL A 40 -11.03 -3.00 5.54
N GLY A 41 -10.87 -3.36 4.26
CA GLY A 41 -9.58 -3.22 3.57
C GLY A 41 -9.31 -1.81 3.00
N PRO A 42 -8.05 -1.51 2.63
CA PRO A 42 -7.67 -0.28 1.96
C PRO A 42 -8.28 -0.18 0.56
N ILE A 43 -8.55 -1.30 -0.11
CA ILE A 43 -9.17 -1.35 -1.45
C ILE A 43 -10.57 -0.73 -1.40
N ALA A 44 -11.42 -1.20 -0.49
CA ALA A 44 -12.77 -0.67 -0.29
C ALA A 44 -12.73 0.81 0.12
N THR A 45 -11.83 1.15 1.05
CA THR A 45 -11.68 2.52 1.56
C THR A 45 -11.25 3.51 0.49
N ILE A 46 -10.21 3.18 -0.29
CA ILE A 46 -9.75 4.02 -1.41
C ILE A 46 -10.87 4.18 -2.43
N SER A 47 -11.61 3.10 -2.73
CA SER A 47 -12.74 3.15 -3.67
C SER A 47 -13.87 4.07 -3.18
N MET A 48 -14.20 4.04 -1.89
CA MET A 48 -15.23 4.88 -1.29
C MET A 48 -14.82 6.36 -1.20
N LEU A 49 -13.54 6.63 -1.00
CA LEU A 49 -13.01 7.99 -0.87
C LEU A 49 -12.61 8.61 -2.20
N LEU A 50 -12.50 7.80 -3.27
CA LEU A 50 -12.11 8.27 -4.59
C LEU A 50 -12.97 9.44 -5.12
N PRO A 51 -14.31 9.43 -5.01
CA PRO A 51 -15.13 10.56 -5.46
C PRO A 51 -14.85 11.87 -4.71
N ILE A 52 -14.48 11.79 -3.43
CA ILE A 52 -14.13 12.98 -2.62
C ILE A 52 -12.86 13.64 -3.17
N THR A 53 -12.00 12.89 -3.86
CA THR A 53 -10.79 13.43 -4.45
C THR A 53 -11.04 14.33 -5.66
N PHE A 54 -12.23 14.32 -6.27
CA PHE A 54 -12.47 15.05 -7.53
C PHE A 54 -12.39 16.57 -7.40
N GLY A 55 -12.67 17.09 -6.20
CA GLY A 55 -12.51 18.52 -5.89
C GLY A 55 -11.09 18.92 -5.48
N LEU A 56 -10.14 17.97 -5.43
CA LEU A 56 -8.77 18.20 -4.99
C LEU A 56 -7.81 18.31 -6.18
N ASP A 57 -6.71 19.04 -5.98
CA ASP A 57 -5.59 19.00 -6.89
C ASP A 57 -5.04 17.56 -7.01
N PRO A 58 -4.66 17.10 -8.22
CA PRO A 58 -4.18 15.73 -8.43
C PRO A 58 -3.05 15.29 -7.50
N VAL A 59 -2.12 16.19 -7.16
CA VAL A 59 -1.01 15.84 -6.26
C VAL A 59 -1.56 15.58 -4.86
N GLY A 60 -2.40 16.48 -4.35
CA GLY A 60 -3.03 16.33 -3.04
C GLY A 60 -3.92 15.09 -2.95
N ALA A 61 -4.69 14.80 -3.99
CA ALA A 61 -5.52 13.60 -4.09
C ALA A 61 -4.70 12.32 -3.94
N LEU A 62 -3.63 12.17 -4.73
CA LEU A 62 -2.78 10.97 -4.68
C LEU A 62 -2.00 10.86 -3.36
N ILE A 63 -1.56 11.99 -2.79
CA ILE A 63 -0.93 12.01 -1.46
C ILE A 63 -1.90 11.48 -0.39
N MET A 64 -3.17 11.90 -0.43
CA MET A 64 -4.19 11.41 0.49
C MET A 64 -4.44 9.90 0.31
N LEU A 65 -4.62 9.44 -0.93
CA LEU A 65 -4.84 8.03 -1.24
C LEU A 65 -3.65 7.14 -0.86
N ALA A 66 -2.42 7.61 -1.11
CA ALA A 66 -1.21 6.95 -0.65
C ALA A 66 -1.13 6.90 0.89
N GLY A 67 -1.50 7.99 1.57
CA GLY A 67 -1.62 8.06 3.02
C GLY A 67 -2.61 7.03 3.59
N ILE A 68 -3.75 6.82 2.93
CA ILE A 68 -4.73 5.79 3.30
C ILE A 68 -4.11 4.41 3.20
N TYR A 69 -3.41 4.13 2.11
CA TYR A 69 -2.78 2.83 1.90
C TYR A 69 -1.70 2.53 2.96
N TYR A 70 -0.78 3.46 3.21
CA TYR A 70 0.25 3.26 4.23
C TYR A 70 -0.33 3.21 5.64
N GLY A 71 -1.33 4.04 5.93
CA GLY A 71 -2.03 4.04 7.20
C GLY A 71 -2.70 2.69 7.47
N ALA A 72 -3.33 2.09 6.46
CA ALA A 72 -3.93 0.78 6.59
C ALA A 72 -2.90 -0.30 6.91
N GLN A 73 -1.68 -0.21 6.37
CA GLN A 73 -0.60 -1.15 6.72
C GLN A 73 -0.19 -1.03 8.20
N TYR A 74 -0.04 0.19 8.72
CA TYR A 74 0.30 0.40 10.14
C TYR A 74 -0.86 0.00 11.08
N GLY A 75 -2.09 0.34 10.71
CA GLY A 75 -3.29 -0.02 11.47
C GLY A 75 -3.50 -1.53 11.53
N GLY A 76 -3.28 -2.23 10.41
CA GLY A 76 -3.39 -3.68 10.29
C GLY A 76 -2.41 -4.44 11.20
N SER A 77 -1.22 -3.89 11.43
CA SER A 77 -0.26 -4.46 12.38
C SER A 77 -0.75 -4.30 13.84
N THR A 78 -1.46 -3.21 14.14
CA THR A 78 -2.02 -2.96 15.47
C THR A 78 -3.09 -4.00 15.82
N THR A 79 -4.00 -4.28 14.88
CA THR A 79 -5.00 -5.34 15.05
C THR A 79 -4.36 -6.73 15.11
N ALA A 80 -3.41 -7.01 14.23
CA ALA A 80 -2.69 -8.27 14.24
C ALA A 80 -2.02 -8.57 15.61
N ILE A 81 -1.40 -7.56 16.21
CA ILE A 81 -0.72 -7.68 17.52
C ILE A 81 -1.74 -7.79 18.67
N LEU A 82 -2.77 -6.95 18.70
CA LEU A 82 -3.64 -6.85 19.88
C LEU A 82 -4.79 -7.85 19.90
N VAL A 83 -5.36 -8.15 18.74
CA VAL A 83 -6.60 -8.93 18.62
C VAL A 83 -6.45 -10.21 17.81
N ASN A 84 -5.25 -10.51 17.29
CA ASN A 84 -4.97 -11.71 16.48
C ASN A 84 -5.82 -11.82 15.20
N ILE A 85 -6.42 -10.72 14.76
CA ILE A 85 -7.20 -10.63 13.53
C ILE A 85 -6.47 -9.62 12.64
N PRO A 86 -5.80 -10.07 11.56
CA PRO A 86 -5.03 -9.16 10.72
C PRO A 86 -5.98 -8.30 9.89
N GLY A 87 -5.75 -6.99 9.87
CA GLY A 87 -6.49 -6.08 8.98
C GLY A 87 -6.20 -6.34 7.50
N GLU A 88 -5.01 -6.83 7.18
CA GLU A 88 -4.55 -7.11 5.82
C GLU A 88 -3.78 -8.43 5.72
N ALA A 89 -3.76 -9.03 4.52
CA ALA A 89 -3.06 -10.30 4.27
C ALA A 89 -1.56 -10.22 4.59
N THR A 90 -0.95 -9.05 4.43
CA THR A 90 0.46 -8.78 4.75
C THR A 90 0.74 -8.84 6.26
N ALA A 91 -0.25 -8.54 7.11
CA ALA A 91 -0.13 -8.51 8.57
C ALA A 91 -0.40 -9.88 9.24
N VAL A 92 -0.83 -10.90 8.48
CA VAL A 92 -1.08 -12.25 9.00
C VAL A 92 0.16 -12.82 9.70
N VAL A 93 1.34 -12.59 9.16
CA VAL A 93 2.59 -13.10 9.74
C VAL A 93 2.86 -12.48 11.10
N THR A 94 2.47 -11.22 11.29
CA THR A 94 2.66 -10.46 12.53
C THR A 94 1.81 -11.02 13.67
N THR A 95 0.67 -11.65 13.38
CA THR A 95 -0.16 -12.27 14.42
C THR A 95 0.60 -13.40 15.14
N LEU A 96 1.48 -14.12 14.42
CA LEU A 96 2.18 -15.31 14.94
C LEU A 96 3.02 -15.01 16.17
N ASP A 97 3.82 -13.94 16.13
CA ASP A 97 4.71 -13.56 17.22
C ASP A 97 4.27 -12.27 17.92
N GLY A 98 3.69 -11.32 17.20
CA GLY A 98 3.19 -10.06 17.76
C GLY A 98 2.09 -10.27 18.79
N HIS A 99 1.12 -11.14 18.49
CA HIS A 99 0.06 -11.46 19.43
C HIS A 99 0.57 -12.22 20.66
N GLN A 100 1.54 -13.11 20.49
CA GLN A 100 2.16 -13.82 21.61
C GLN A 100 2.95 -12.86 22.51
N MET A 101 3.66 -11.88 21.93
CA MET A 101 4.28 -10.80 22.70
C MET A 101 3.23 -9.98 23.46
N ALA A 102 2.09 -9.67 22.85
CA ALA A 102 1.00 -8.97 23.52
C ALA A 102 0.45 -9.74 24.72
N ARG A 103 0.19 -11.05 24.57
CA ARG A 103 -0.25 -11.95 25.65
C ARG A 103 0.75 -12.06 26.81
N GLN A 104 2.03 -11.83 26.54
CA GLN A 104 3.10 -11.79 27.55
C GLN A 104 3.27 -10.41 28.22
N GLY A 105 2.34 -9.47 28.00
CA GLY A 105 2.43 -8.11 28.55
C GLY A 105 3.42 -7.20 27.80
N ARG A 106 3.94 -7.64 26.65
CA ARG A 106 4.90 -6.89 25.81
C ARG A 106 4.25 -6.26 24.57
N ALA A 107 2.94 -6.01 24.61
CA ALA A 107 2.18 -5.40 23.52
C ALA A 107 2.79 -4.07 23.05
N GLY A 108 3.14 -3.17 24.00
CA GLY A 108 3.78 -1.89 23.68
C GLY A 108 5.13 -2.05 22.96
N VAL A 109 5.91 -3.06 23.32
CA VAL A 109 7.18 -3.35 22.63
C VAL A 109 6.91 -3.86 21.21
N ALA A 110 5.95 -4.77 21.02
CA ALA A 110 5.60 -5.27 19.69
C ALA A 110 5.12 -4.14 18.77
N LEU A 111 4.19 -3.29 19.24
CA LEU A 111 3.69 -2.14 18.50
C LEU A 111 4.80 -1.10 18.23
N GLY A 112 5.64 -0.83 19.21
CA GLY A 112 6.78 0.08 19.07
C GLY A 112 7.79 -0.40 18.02
N ILE A 113 8.12 -1.69 18.03
CA ILE A 113 9.03 -2.30 17.04
C ILE A 113 8.39 -2.32 15.65
N ALA A 114 7.09 -2.63 15.55
CA ALA A 114 6.36 -2.58 14.29
C ALA A 114 6.40 -1.17 13.69
N ALA A 115 6.05 -0.13 14.47
CA ALA A 115 6.05 1.24 14.01
C ALA A 115 7.45 1.75 13.62
N ILE A 116 8.48 1.45 14.42
CA ILE A 116 9.87 1.85 14.14
C ILE A 116 10.41 1.11 12.91
N GLY A 117 10.17 -0.20 12.81
CA GLY A 117 10.56 -1.02 11.66
C GLY A 117 9.92 -0.51 10.37
N SER A 118 8.63 -0.20 10.43
CA SER A 118 7.87 0.36 9.32
C SER A 118 8.38 1.73 8.90
N PHE A 119 8.74 2.60 9.86
CA PHE A 119 9.29 3.92 9.58
C PHE A 119 10.67 3.84 8.90
N ILE A 120 11.55 2.98 9.40
CA ILE A 120 12.88 2.76 8.81
C ILE A 120 12.75 2.16 7.41
N ALA A 121 11.88 1.16 7.26
CA ALA A 121 11.59 0.52 5.99
C ALA A 121 11.03 1.51 4.97
N GLY A 122 10.07 2.34 5.37
CA GLY A 122 9.49 3.36 4.51
C GLY A 122 10.49 4.46 4.12
N THR A 123 11.33 4.89 5.07
CA THR A 123 12.40 5.85 4.77
C THR A 123 13.37 5.31 3.72
N PHE A 124 13.78 4.04 3.86
CA PHE A 124 14.64 3.38 2.89
C PHE A 124 13.94 3.18 1.53
N ALA A 125 12.67 2.74 1.54
CA ALA A 125 11.89 2.56 0.32
C ALA A 125 11.71 3.88 -0.43
N THR A 126 11.44 4.98 0.27
CA THR A 126 11.35 6.32 -0.32
C THR A 126 12.66 6.74 -1.00
N LEU A 127 13.80 6.49 -0.35
CA LEU A 127 15.13 6.71 -0.95
C LEU A 127 15.34 5.82 -2.18
N LEU A 128 14.92 4.56 -2.12
CA LEU A 128 15.02 3.63 -3.23
C LEU A 128 14.15 4.07 -4.41
N ILE A 129 12.94 4.56 -4.17
CA ILE A 129 12.06 5.12 -5.20
C ILE A 129 12.72 6.34 -5.85
N ALA A 130 13.24 7.27 -5.05
CA ALA A 130 13.94 8.46 -5.55
C ALA A 130 15.18 8.09 -6.40
N ALA A 131 15.93 7.07 -5.98
CA ALA A 131 17.14 6.63 -6.65
C ALA A 131 16.85 5.81 -7.93
N LEU A 132 15.85 4.92 -7.90
CA LEU A 132 15.49 4.04 -9.02
C LEU A 132 14.52 4.69 -10.01
N GLY A 133 13.78 5.73 -9.61
CA GLY A 133 12.81 6.40 -10.45
C GLY A 133 13.42 6.93 -11.75
N ALA A 134 14.49 7.72 -11.64
CA ALA A 134 15.18 8.29 -12.81
C ALA A 134 15.73 7.22 -13.79
N PRO A 135 16.51 6.19 -13.37
CA PRO A 135 17.03 5.19 -14.29
C PRO A 135 15.93 4.32 -14.91
N LEU A 136 14.89 3.94 -14.17
CA LEU A 136 13.78 3.15 -14.70
C LEU A 136 12.95 3.94 -15.71
N THR A 137 12.68 5.22 -15.42
CA THR A 137 12.02 6.11 -16.37
C THR A 137 12.83 6.26 -17.66
N LYS A 138 14.16 6.45 -17.56
CA LYS A 138 15.02 6.54 -18.76
C LYS A 138 14.96 5.27 -19.60
N LEU A 139 14.96 4.09 -18.98
CA LEU A 139 14.83 2.82 -19.68
C LEU A 139 13.48 2.72 -20.40
N ALA A 140 12.39 3.05 -19.71
CA ALA A 140 11.04 2.98 -20.25
C ALA A 140 10.75 4.05 -21.33
N LEU A 141 11.46 5.18 -21.33
CA LEU A 141 11.37 6.18 -22.41
C LEU A 141 11.97 5.71 -23.74
N VAL A 142 12.82 4.67 -23.73
CA VAL A 142 13.41 4.10 -24.96
C VAL A 142 12.50 3.02 -25.57
N PHE A 143 11.42 2.62 -24.88
CA PHE A 143 10.49 1.61 -25.36
C PHE A 143 9.74 2.10 -26.59
N GLY A 144 9.71 1.27 -27.64
CA GLY A 144 8.90 1.47 -28.82
C GLY A 144 7.51 0.84 -28.68
N PRO A 145 6.68 0.92 -29.74
CA PRO A 145 5.32 0.38 -29.72
C PRO A 145 5.26 -1.12 -29.38
N SER A 146 6.22 -1.92 -29.85
CA SER A 146 6.31 -3.36 -29.54
C SER A 146 6.54 -3.62 -28.06
N GLU A 147 7.46 -2.86 -27.44
CA GLU A 147 7.78 -3.00 -26.03
C GLU A 147 6.61 -2.52 -25.16
N TYR A 148 5.93 -1.43 -25.54
CA TYR A 148 4.70 -0.98 -24.87
C TYR A 148 3.58 -2.01 -24.96
N PHE A 149 3.37 -2.62 -26.14
CA PHE A 149 2.38 -3.69 -26.29
C PHE A 149 2.72 -4.90 -25.41
N ALA A 150 3.97 -5.35 -25.43
CA ALA A 150 4.43 -6.45 -24.59
C ALA A 150 4.27 -6.13 -23.09
N LEU A 151 4.52 -4.89 -22.71
CA LEU A 151 4.38 -4.40 -21.34
C LEU A 151 2.91 -4.39 -20.88
N MET A 152 1.99 -3.93 -21.72
CA MET A 152 0.55 -4.02 -21.45
C MET A 152 0.08 -5.47 -21.34
N LEU A 153 0.50 -6.34 -22.27
CA LEU A 153 0.17 -7.77 -22.24
C LEU A 153 0.69 -8.43 -20.96
N MET A 154 1.92 -8.11 -20.56
CA MET A 154 2.53 -8.56 -19.32
C MET A 154 1.74 -8.08 -18.10
N GLY A 155 1.25 -6.83 -18.10
CA GLY A 155 0.35 -6.33 -17.06
C GLY A 155 -0.95 -7.14 -16.93
N LEU A 156 -1.57 -7.50 -18.06
CA LEU A 156 -2.76 -8.37 -18.08
C LEU A 156 -2.45 -9.79 -17.57
N VAL A 157 -1.32 -10.37 -17.99
CA VAL A 157 -0.86 -11.67 -17.49
C VAL A 157 -0.65 -11.62 -15.98
N PHE A 158 -0.02 -10.55 -15.46
CA PHE A 158 0.13 -10.39 -14.03
C PHE A 158 -1.21 -10.26 -13.31
N ALA A 159 -2.18 -9.53 -13.85
CA ALA A 159 -3.52 -9.47 -13.26
C ALA A 159 -4.16 -10.87 -13.09
N VAL A 160 -3.94 -11.79 -14.04
CA VAL A 160 -4.35 -13.21 -13.91
C VAL A 160 -3.60 -13.89 -12.78
N VAL A 161 -2.28 -13.72 -12.71
CA VAL A 161 -1.43 -14.35 -11.68
C VAL A 161 -1.76 -13.85 -10.28
N LEU A 162 -2.16 -12.58 -10.15
CA LEU A 162 -2.60 -11.99 -8.89
C LEU A 162 -3.97 -12.44 -8.43
N ALA A 163 -4.84 -12.85 -9.35
CA ALA A 163 -6.19 -13.24 -9.01
C ALA A 163 -6.16 -14.53 -8.17
N HIS A 164 -6.66 -14.45 -6.93
CA HIS A 164 -6.86 -15.63 -6.13
C HIS A 164 -8.03 -16.47 -6.66
N GLY A 165 -7.79 -17.76 -6.88
CA GLY A 165 -8.81 -18.72 -7.30
C GLY A 165 -8.65 -19.19 -8.75
N SER A 166 -9.75 -19.24 -9.50
CA SER A 166 -9.78 -19.84 -10.83
C SER A 166 -9.14 -18.92 -11.87
N ILE A 167 -8.08 -19.41 -12.52
CA ILE A 167 -7.42 -18.75 -13.66
C ILE A 167 -8.44 -18.41 -14.76
N LEU A 168 -9.37 -19.32 -15.05
CA LEU A 168 -10.38 -19.11 -16.07
C LEU A 168 -11.31 -17.93 -15.72
N LYS A 169 -11.71 -17.82 -14.44
CA LYS A 169 -12.50 -16.68 -13.97
C LYS A 169 -11.70 -15.38 -14.06
N ALA A 170 -10.41 -15.40 -13.73
CA ALA A 170 -9.55 -14.23 -13.83
C ALA A 170 -9.41 -13.73 -15.27
N ILE A 171 -9.14 -14.64 -16.22
CA ILE A 171 -9.08 -14.32 -17.66
C ILE A 171 -10.43 -13.78 -18.13
N ALA A 172 -11.54 -14.42 -17.76
CA ALA A 172 -12.88 -13.95 -18.13
C ALA A 172 -13.15 -12.53 -17.60
N MET A 173 -12.79 -12.24 -16.34
CA MET A 173 -12.96 -10.91 -15.75
C MET A 173 -12.06 -9.85 -16.41
N ILE A 174 -10.86 -10.21 -16.85
CA ILE A 174 -10.01 -9.31 -17.63
C ILE A 174 -10.66 -8.98 -18.97
N LEU A 175 -11.14 -9.99 -19.70
CA LEU A 175 -11.84 -9.79 -20.98
C LEU A 175 -13.08 -8.92 -20.80
N VAL A 176 -13.85 -9.15 -19.73
CA VAL A 176 -14.99 -8.29 -19.38
C VAL A 176 -14.53 -6.87 -19.08
N GLY A 177 -13.49 -6.68 -18.27
CA GLY A 177 -12.94 -5.36 -17.98
C GLY A 177 -12.45 -4.61 -19.22
N THR A 178 -11.75 -5.30 -20.13
CA THR A 178 -11.31 -4.73 -21.42
C THR A 178 -12.50 -4.39 -22.32
N LEU A 179 -13.56 -5.21 -22.32
CA LEU A 179 -14.78 -4.87 -23.06
C LEU A 179 -15.44 -3.63 -22.48
N LEU A 180 -15.58 -3.55 -21.15
CA LEU A 180 -16.16 -2.39 -20.46
C LEU A 180 -15.34 -1.12 -20.68
N SER A 181 -14.01 -1.21 -20.76
CA SER A 181 -13.15 -0.05 -21.06
C SER A 181 -13.29 0.47 -22.48
N THR A 182 -13.95 -0.27 -23.39
CA THR A 182 -14.26 0.21 -24.74
C THR A 182 -15.62 0.90 -24.84
N VAL A 183 -16.40 0.96 -23.76
CA VAL A 183 -17.68 1.69 -23.72
C VAL A 183 -17.40 3.20 -23.72
N GLY A 184 -18.07 3.93 -24.61
CA GLY A 184 -17.99 5.39 -24.74
C GLY A 184 -17.32 5.86 -26.03
N THR A 185 -16.91 7.12 -26.05
CA THR A 185 -16.32 7.76 -27.22
C THR A 185 -14.84 7.38 -27.35
N ASP A 186 -14.46 6.76 -28.48
CA ASP A 186 -13.08 6.41 -28.74
C ASP A 186 -12.22 7.67 -28.97
N LEU A 187 -11.16 7.85 -28.16
CA LEU A 187 -10.29 9.04 -28.21
C LEU A 187 -9.52 9.19 -29.54
N GLY A 188 -9.30 8.12 -30.28
CA GLY A 188 -8.55 8.15 -31.55
C GLY A 188 -9.42 8.51 -32.76
N THR A 189 -10.66 8.01 -32.78
CA THR A 189 -11.56 8.07 -33.94
C THR A 189 -12.78 8.96 -33.73
N GLY A 190 -13.10 9.32 -32.47
CA GLY A 190 -14.29 10.07 -32.09
C GLY A 190 -15.60 9.28 -32.23
N GLN A 191 -15.54 7.98 -32.53
CA GLN A 191 -16.71 7.14 -32.70
C GLN A 191 -17.19 6.59 -31.36
N GLU A 192 -18.49 6.59 -31.15
CA GLU A 192 -19.10 5.91 -30.00
C GLU A 192 -19.01 4.39 -30.15
N ARG A 193 -18.60 3.71 -29.07
CA ARG A 193 -18.51 2.26 -28.98
C ARG A 193 -19.34 1.76 -27.81
N LEU A 194 -20.17 0.75 -28.07
CA LEU A 194 -20.97 0.07 -27.04
C LEU A 194 -21.84 1.00 -26.16
N THR A 195 -22.19 2.20 -26.64
CA THR A 195 -23.08 3.16 -25.93
C THR A 195 -24.54 2.75 -25.99
N LEU A 196 -24.91 1.85 -26.92
CA LEU A 196 -26.28 1.37 -27.14
C LEU A 196 -27.30 2.51 -27.39
N GLY A 197 -26.83 3.69 -27.83
CA GLY A 197 -27.67 4.88 -28.01
C GLY A 197 -28.05 5.59 -26.71
N LEU A 198 -27.44 5.23 -25.58
CA LEU A 198 -27.65 5.88 -24.29
C LEU A 198 -26.58 6.96 -24.09
N GLU A 199 -27.01 8.23 -24.05
CA GLU A 199 -26.13 9.40 -23.98
C GLU A 199 -25.24 9.41 -22.72
N PHE A 200 -25.73 8.90 -21.58
CA PHE A 200 -24.93 8.80 -20.36
C PHE A 200 -23.75 7.81 -20.47
N LEU A 201 -23.73 6.95 -21.50
CA LEU A 201 -22.62 6.04 -21.78
C LEU A 201 -21.61 6.64 -22.77
N SER A 202 -21.87 7.82 -23.36
CA SER A 202 -20.95 8.47 -24.31
C SER A 202 -19.62 8.87 -23.65
N ASP A 203 -19.65 9.18 -22.35
CA ASP A 203 -18.48 9.43 -21.51
C ASP A 203 -17.82 8.14 -20.98
N GLY A 204 -18.41 6.98 -21.29
CA GLY A 204 -17.97 5.67 -20.81
C GLY A 204 -18.50 5.31 -19.43
N ILE A 205 -17.92 4.27 -18.83
CA ILE A 205 -18.30 3.81 -17.48
C ILE A 205 -17.40 4.51 -16.46
N ASP A 206 -18.01 5.29 -15.56
CA ASP A 206 -17.29 5.96 -14.48
C ASP A 206 -16.58 4.94 -13.58
N PHE A 207 -15.25 5.07 -13.51
CA PHE A 207 -14.40 4.15 -12.74
C PHE A 207 -14.67 4.23 -11.23
N ALA A 208 -14.96 5.41 -10.68
CA ALA A 208 -15.24 5.56 -9.26
C ALA A 208 -16.59 4.92 -8.90
N VAL A 209 -17.60 5.04 -9.76
CA VAL A 209 -18.88 4.33 -9.59
C VAL A 209 -18.67 2.82 -9.65
N LEU A 210 -17.90 2.33 -10.63
CA LEU A 210 -17.59 0.91 -10.77
C LEU A 210 -16.80 0.38 -9.55
N ALA A 211 -15.76 1.09 -9.12
CA ALA A 211 -14.95 0.71 -7.97
C ALA A 211 -15.77 0.71 -6.67
N MET A 212 -16.59 1.74 -6.43
CA MET A 212 -17.48 1.81 -5.27
C MET A 212 -18.52 0.68 -5.28
N GLY A 213 -19.11 0.39 -6.44
CA GLY A 213 -20.06 -0.71 -6.60
C GLY A 213 -19.43 -2.08 -6.36
N ILE A 214 -18.30 -2.38 -7.00
CA ILE A 214 -17.65 -3.69 -6.88
C ILE A 214 -17.03 -3.87 -5.50
N PHE A 215 -16.15 -2.97 -5.07
CA PHE A 215 -15.39 -3.14 -3.83
C PHE A 215 -16.20 -2.79 -2.59
N GLY A 216 -17.05 -1.76 -2.66
CA GLY A 216 -17.87 -1.35 -1.52
C GLY A 216 -18.95 -2.37 -1.19
N ILE A 217 -19.71 -2.85 -2.18
CA ILE A 217 -20.77 -3.85 -1.96
C ILE A 217 -20.17 -5.21 -1.59
N ALA A 218 -19.09 -5.64 -2.24
CA ALA A 218 -18.42 -6.90 -1.89
C ALA A 218 -17.95 -6.91 -0.43
N GLU A 219 -17.44 -5.78 0.07
CA GLU A 219 -17.01 -5.66 1.46
C GLU A 219 -18.18 -5.76 2.44
N ILE A 220 -19.32 -5.13 2.14
CA ILE A 220 -20.53 -5.23 2.96
C ILE A 220 -21.02 -6.68 3.02
N LEU A 221 -21.10 -7.37 1.87
CA LEU A 221 -21.53 -8.77 1.80
C LEU A 221 -20.60 -9.70 2.58
N ARG A 222 -19.28 -9.49 2.48
CA ARG A 222 -18.27 -10.28 3.20
C ARG A 222 -18.38 -10.10 4.72
N ASN A 223 -18.60 -8.87 5.19
CA ASN A 223 -18.74 -8.58 6.62
C ASN A 223 -20.02 -9.16 7.22
N LEU A 224 -21.11 -9.25 6.45
CA LEU A 224 -22.35 -9.89 6.91
C LEU A 224 -22.17 -11.40 7.17
N ASP A 225 -21.23 -12.04 6.47
CA ASP A 225 -20.93 -13.48 6.60
C ASP A 225 -19.98 -13.78 7.78
N ALA A 226 -19.26 -12.78 8.29
CA ALA A 226 -18.21 -12.93 9.31
C ALA A 226 -18.70 -12.54 10.72
N VAL A 227 -19.40 -13.46 11.41
CA VAL A 227 -19.69 -13.32 12.85
C VAL A 227 -18.54 -13.96 13.65
N GLU A 228 -17.44 -13.24 13.83
CA GLU A 228 -16.33 -13.71 14.69
C GLU A 228 -16.38 -13.09 16.10
N ASN A 229 -16.23 -13.94 17.12
CA ASN A 229 -16.10 -13.53 18.51
C ASN A 229 -14.74 -12.82 18.71
N ARG A 230 -14.79 -11.54 19.08
CA ARG A 230 -13.60 -10.72 19.33
C ARG A 230 -13.07 -10.96 20.74
N ASP A 231 -12.11 -11.85 20.89
CA ASP A 231 -11.31 -11.95 22.13
C ASP A 231 -10.18 -10.91 22.10
N VAL A 232 -10.51 -9.67 22.46
CA VAL A 232 -9.52 -8.60 22.61
C VAL A 232 -8.64 -8.90 23.83
N VAL A 233 -7.32 -8.83 23.67
CA VAL A 233 -6.38 -8.93 24.80
C VAL A 233 -6.59 -7.73 25.74
N ARG A 234 -7.43 -7.91 26.76
CA ARG A 234 -7.67 -6.96 27.86
C ARG A 234 -6.51 -7.00 28.86
N GLY A 235 -5.31 -6.66 28.41
CA GLY A 235 -4.11 -6.54 29.24
C GLY A 235 -3.69 -5.09 29.41
N THR A 236 -3.10 -4.73 30.55
CA THR A 236 -2.41 -3.44 30.70
C THR A 236 -1.35 -3.32 29.60
N ILE A 237 -1.51 -2.33 28.72
CA ILE A 237 -0.46 -1.97 27.76
C ILE A 237 0.75 -1.59 28.60
N GLY A 238 1.78 -2.46 28.60
CA GLY A 238 3.02 -2.22 29.32
C GLY A 238 3.79 -1.03 28.74
N ARG A 239 5.11 -1.05 28.85
CA ARG A 239 5.96 0.01 28.30
C ARG A 239 5.73 0.17 26.78
N LEU A 240 5.28 1.35 26.36
CA LEU A 240 5.02 1.70 24.95
C LEU A 240 6.30 1.79 24.10
N LEU A 241 7.42 2.17 24.71
CA LEU A 241 8.70 2.33 24.00
C LEU A 241 9.61 1.11 24.21
N PRO A 242 10.12 0.49 23.13
CA PRO A 242 11.08 -0.61 23.22
C PRO A 242 12.34 -0.20 24.00
N SER A 243 12.97 -1.16 24.68
CA SER A 243 14.27 -0.94 25.32
C SER A 243 15.40 -0.89 24.29
N LYS A 244 16.57 -0.39 24.69
CA LYS A 244 17.78 -0.43 23.84
C LYS A 244 18.15 -1.87 23.43
N ALA A 245 17.86 -2.85 24.28
CA ALA A 245 18.10 -4.26 23.98
C ALA A 245 17.12 -4.77 22.90
N ASP A 246 15.83 -4.41 23.00
CA ASP A 246 14.83 -4.73 21.98
C ASP A 246 15.23 -4.14 20.63
N LEU A 247 15.62 -2.85 20.61
CA LEU A 247 16.07 -2.16 19.40
C LEU A 247 17.30 -2.82 18.76
N LYS A 248 18.27 -3.23 19.58
CA LYS A 248 19.47 -3.93 19.10
C LYS A 248 19.12 -5.30 18.52
N GLN A 249 18.18 -6.01 19.13
CA GLN A 249 17.71 -7.32 18.64
C GLN A 249 16.94 -7.17 17.32
N SER A 250 16.15 -6.11 17.16
CA SER A 250 15.34 -5.85 15.97
C SER A 250 16.09 -5.20 14.80
N ALA A 251 17.24 -4.56 15.03
CA ALA A 251 17.93 -3.79 13.98
C ALA A 251 18.30 -4.62 12.74
N ALA A 252 18.84 -5.83 12.94
CA ALA A 252 19.23 -6.70 11.83
C ALA A 252 18.01 -7.31 11.10
N PRO A 253 16.97 -7.80 11.81
CA PRO A 253 15.69 -8.17 11.19
C PRO A 253 15.04 -7.03 10.40
N ILE A 254 15.03 -5.80 10.92
CA ILE A 254 14.48 -4.63 10.20
C ILE A 254 15.26 -4.41 8.91
N ALA A 255 16.60 -4.36 8.96
CA ALA A 255 17.41 -4.14 7.77
C ALA A 255 17.17 -5.21 6.69
N ARG A 256 17.16 -6.48 7.08
CA ARG A 256 16.87 -7.60 6.18
C ARG A 256 15.43 -7.57 5.65
N GLY A 257 14.48 -7.26 6.53
CA GLY A 257 13.07 -7.07 6.24
C GLY A 257 12.86 -6.03 5.16
N THR A 258 13.42 -4.85 5.37
CA THR A 258 13.39 -3.72 4.44
C THR A 258 13.96 -4.10 3.07
N LEU A 259 15.09 -4.80 2.99
CA LEU A 259 15.68 -5.20 1.72
C LEU A 259 14.81 -6.20 0.96
N ILE A 260 14.36 -7.26 1.63
CA ILE A 260 13.50 -8.28 1.00
C ILE A 260 12.17 -7.67 0.58
N GLY A 261 11.52 -6.90 1.45
CA GLY A 261 10.27 -6.22 1.15
C GLY A 261 10.42 -5.25 -0.02
N SER A 262 11.51 -4.48 -0.06
CA SER A 262 11.78 -3.55 -1.16
C SER A 262 11.87 -4.27 -2.50
N ILE A 263 12.60 -5.38 -2.56
CA ILE A 263 12.78 -6.19 -3.77
C ILE A 263 11.46 -6.84 -4.18
N LEU A 264 10.77 -7.50 -3.25
CA LEU A 264 9.53 -8.20 -3.55
C LEU A 264 8.36 -7.24 -3.86
N GLY A 265 8.37 -6.01 -3.34
CA GLY A 265 7.40 -4.98 -3.70
C GLY A 265 7.54 -4.45 -5.12
N LEU A 266 8.72 -4.58 -5.74
CA LEU A 266 8.91 -4.30 -7.17
C LEU A 266 8.28 -5.39 -8.05
N LEU A 267 8.11 -6.60 -7.51
CA LEU A 267 7.59 -7.72 -8.27
C LEU A 267 6.06 -7.61 -8.38
N PRO A 268 5.51 -7.57 -9.60
CA PRO A 268 4.10 -7.79 -9.81
C PRO A 268 3.75 -9.23 -9.41
N GLY A 269 2.53 -9.47 -8.96
CA GLY A 269 2.13 -10.77 -8.43
C GLY A 269 1.87 -10.76 -6.93
N ASN A 270 1.55 -9.61 -6.34
CA ASN A 270 1.35 -9.48 -4.89
C ASN A 270 2.62 -9.78 -4.08
N GLY A 271 3.80 -9.45 -4.62
CA GLY A 271 5.09 -9.70 -3.96
C GLY A 271 5.24 -9.02 -2.59
N ALA A 272 4.50 -7.93 -2.35
CA ALA A 272 4.41 -7.30 -1.03
C ALA A 272 3.86 -8.26 0.05
N VAL A 273 2.94 -9.17 -0.27
CA VAL A 273 2.45 -10.21 0.66
C VAL A 273 3.49 -11.30 0.89
N LEU A 274 4.26 -11.66 -0.13
CA LEU A 274 5.33 -12.66 0.01
C LEU A 274 6.47 -12.16 0.91
N GLY A 275 6.70 -10.84 0.97
CA GLY A 275 7.68 -10.17 1.82
C GLY A 275 7.65 -10.68 3.27
N PRO A 276 6.60 -10.37 4.04
CA PRO A 276 6.46 -10.80 5.42
C PRO A 276 6.73 -12.29 5.66
N PHE A 277 6.21 -13.18 4.81
CA PHE A 277 6.42 -14.63 4.94
C PHE A 277 7.86 -15.06 4.66
N ALA A 278 8.48 -14.48 3.63
CA ALA A 278 9.87 -14.75 3.27
C ALA A 278 10.81 -14.30 4.40
N THR A 279 10.55 -13.14 4.98
CA THR A 279 11.40 -12.60 6.05
C THR A 279 11.21 -13.42 7.32
N TYR A 280 9.98 -13.78 7.69
CA TYR A 280 9.73 -14.65 8.82
C TYR A 280 10.48 -15.98 8.72
N SER A 281 10.39 -16.62 7.54
CA SER A 281 11.08 -17.87 7.25
C SER A 281 12.60 -17.73 7.34
N MET A 282 13.14 -16.61 6.86
CA MET A 282 14.57 -16.32 6.93
C MET A 282 15.03 -16.02 8.37
N GLU A 283 14.29 -15.19 9.11
CA GLU A 283 14.61 -14.86 10.50
C GLU A 283 14.59 -16.10 11.37
N LYS A 284 13.63 -17.01 11.15
CA LYS A 284 13.57 -18.30 11.85
C LYS A 284 14.80 -19.18 11.56
N LYS A 285 15.30 -19.18 10.32
CA LYS A 285 16.51 -19.93 9.93
C LYS A 285 17.80 -19.32 10.49
N LEU A 286 17.87 -18.00 10.59
CA LEU A 286 19.05 -17.28 11.09
C LEU A 286 19.09 -17.19 12.62
N ALA A 287 17.96 -17.41 13.29
CA ALA A 287 17.86 -17.32 14.73
C ALA A 287 18.73 -18.37 15.43
N LYS A 288 19.45 -17.93 16.47
CA LYS A 288 20.22 -18.82 17.36
C LYS A 288 19.31 -19.81 18.10
N ASP A 289 18.09 -19.38 18.41
CA ASP A 289 17.05 -20.21 19.01
C ASP A 289 15.74 -20.07 18.22
N PRO A 290 15.51 -20.94 17.21
CA PRO A 290 14.29 -20.94 16.41
C PRO A 290 13.03 -21.35 17.17
N SER A 291 13.15 -21.90 18.40
CA SER A 291 12.00 -22.41 19.17
C SER A 291 11.10 -21.30 19.74
N ARG A 292 11.59 -20.06 19.70
CA ARG A 292 10.88 -18.84 20.13
C ARG A 292 9.87 -18.31 19.10
N PHE A 293 9.99 -18.70 17.83
CA PHE A 293 9.09 -18.27 16.76
C PHE A 293 7.70 -18.90 16.96
N GLY A 294 6.65 -18.10 16.84
CA GLY A 294 5.28 -18.44 17.24
C GLY A 294 5.06 -18.41 18.75
N LYS A 295 6.03 -17.90 19.53
CA LYS A 295 5.97 -17.75 20.98
C LYS A 295 6.41 -16.34 21.44
N GLY A 296 6.48 -15.38 20.53
CA GLY A 296 6.81 -13.98 20.84
C GLY A 296 8.25 -13.59 20.56
N ALA A 297 8.84 -14.12 19.48
CA ALA A 297 10.14 -13.66 18.98
C ALA A 297 10.01 -12.25 18.37
N ILE A 298 10.82 -11.29 18.83
CA ILE A 298 10.83 -9.91 18.32
C ILE A 298 11.18 -9.90 16.82
N GLU A 299 12.10 -10.77 16.41
CA GLU A 299 12.53 -10.96 15.03
C GLU A 299 11.35 -11.36 14.11
N GLY A 300 10.40 -12.13 14.65
CA GLY A 300 9.17 -12.55 13.97
C GLY A 300 8.14 -11.42 13.79
N VAL A 301 8.37 -10.24 14.39
CA VAL A 301 7.58 -9.02 14.17
C VAL A 301 8.39 -8.01 13.36
N ALA A 302 9.62 -7.73 13.79
CA ALA A 302 10.48 -6.70 13.25
C ALA A 302 10.79 -6.88 11.75
N GLY A 303 11.13 -8.10 11.32
CA GLY A 303 11.42 -8.40 9.93
C GLY A 303 10.18 -8.31 9.04
N PRO A 304 9.08 -9.03 9.38
CA PRO A 304 7.84 -9.00 8.60
C PRO A 304 7.23 -7.61 8.46
N GLU A 305 7.21 -6.81 9.52
CA GLU A 305 6.66 -5.44 9.48
C GLU A 305 7.49 -4.50 8.60
N ALA A 306 8.81 -4.59 8.68
CA ALA A 306 9.71 -3.86 7.80
C ALA A 306 9.50 -4.27 6.33
N ALA A 307 9.31 -5.57 6.07
CA ALA A 307 9.09 -6.07 4.72
C ALA A 307 7.72 -5.64 4.14
N ASN A 308 6.66 -5.68 4.95
CA ASN A 308 5.34 -5.20 4.58
C ASN A 308 5.41 -3.75 4.10
N ASN A 309 5.97 -2.87 4.93
CA ASN A 309 5.99 -1.43 4.66
C ASN A 309 6.96 -1.03 3.54
N ALA A 310 8.12 -1.68 3.46
CA ALA A 310 9.01 -1.51 2.32
C ALA A 310 8.31 -1.93 1.02
N GLY A 311 7.68 -3.11 1.01
CA GLY A 311 6.98 -3.62 -0.16
C GLY A 311 5.80 -2.76 -0.59
N ALA A 312 5.04 -2.23 0.38
CA ALA A 312 3.95 -1.31 0.13
C ALA A 312 4.43 -0.03 -0.57
N GLN A 313 5.53 0.58 -0.11
CA GLN A 313 6.05 1.79 -0.74
C GLN A 313 6.75 1.51 -2.07
N THR A 314 7.56 0.46 -2.18
CA THR A 314 8.23 0.14 -3.46
C THR A 314 7.28 -0.32 -4.54
N SER A 315 6.05 -0.74 -4.19
CA SER A 315 4.96 -1.00 -5.15
C SER A 315 4.58 0.21 -6.00
N PHE A 316 4.92 1.44 -5.57
CA PHE A 316 4.73 2.64 -6.38
C PHE A 316 5.74 2.76 -7.53
N ILE A 317 6.89 2.08 -7.47
CA ILE A 317 7.92 2.19 -8.51
C ILE A 317 7.43 1.63 -9.85
N PRO A 318 6.92 0.38 -9.96
CA PRO A 318 6.41 -0.13 -11.23
C PRO A 318 5.19 0.66 -11.71
N LEU A 319 4.34 1.12 -10.79
CA LEU A 319 3.20 1.97 -11.11
C LEU A 319 3.63 3.29 -11.77
N LEU A 320 4.55 4.03 -11.13
CA LEU A 320 4.92 5.37 -11.58
C LEU A 320 5.90 5.35 -12.77
N THR A 321 6.72 4.32 -12.89
CA THR A 321 7.75 4.26 -13.95
C THR A 321 7.30 3.45 -15.16
N LEU A 322 6.48 2.40 -14.96
CA LEU A 322 6.03 1.50 -16.03
C LEU A 322 4.52 1.55 -16.27
N GLY A 323 3.74 2.13 -15.36
CA GLY A 323 2.27 2.11 -15.45
C GLY A 323 1.66 0.75 -15.11
N ILE A 324 2.45 -0.17 -14.53
CA ILE A 324 1.99 -1.53 -14.21
C ILE A 324 1.69 -1.61 -12.71
N PRO A 325 0.43 -1.89 -12.32
CA PRO A 325 0.10 -2.06 -10.91
C PRO A 325 0.58 -3.43 -10.40
N PRO A 326 1.46 -3.50 -9.39
CA PRO A 326 1.94 -4.77 -8.86
C PRO A 326 0.96 -5.49 -7.94
N ASN A 327 -0.11 -4.80 -7.48
CA ASN A 327 -1.17 -5.32 -6.62
C ASN A 327 -2.51 -4.59 -6.85
N ALA A 328 -3.59 -5.09 -6.27
CA ALA A 328 -4.95 -4.57 -6.45
C ALA A 328 -5.12 -3.12 -5.98
N VAL A 329 -4.44 -2.72 -4.89
CA VAL A 329 -4.47 -1.32 -4.42
C VAL A 329 -3.79 -0.40 -5.44
N MET A 330 -2.66 -0.81 -6.01
CA MET A 330 -2.00 -0.03 -7.06
C MET A 330 -2.84 0.03 -8.35
N ALA A 331 -3.66 -0.98 -8.64
CA ALA A 331 -4.59 -0.93 -9.77
C ALA A 331 -5.69 0.12 -9.55
N LEU A 332 -6.19 0.26 -8.33
CA LEU A 332 -7.07 1.39 -7.97
C LEU A 332 -6.34 2.73 -8.10
N MET A 333 -5.05 2.80 -7.74
CA MET A 333 -4.25 4.00 -7.90
C MET A 333 -4.06 4.39 -9.38
N VAL A 334 -3.92 3.42 -10.30
CA VAL A 334 -3.95 3.68 -11.76
C VAL A 334 -5.24 4.38 -12.16
N GLY A 335 -6.38 3.86 -11.70
CA GLY A 335 -7.68 4.45 -11.99
C GLY A 335 -7.82 5.85 -11.39
N ALA A 336 -7.35 6.06 -10.16
CA ALA A 336 -7.33 7.37 -9.52
C ALA A 336 -6.49 8.38 -10.30
N MET A 337 -5.27 8.01 -10.71
CA MET A 337 -4.43 8.85 -11.57
C MET A 337 -5.14 9.20 -12.88
N THR A 338 -5.79 8.21 -13.51
CA THR A 338 -6.48 8.38 -14.80
C THR A 338 -7.66 9.35 -14.68
N ILE A 339 -8.45 9.26 -13.61
CA ILE A 339 -9.55 10.21 -13.34
C ILE A 339 -9.02 11.64 -13.17
N HIS A 340 -7.87 11.78 -12.53
CA HIS A 340 -7.17 13.06 -12.38
C HIS A 340 -6.42 13.50 -13.65
N GLY A 341 -6.67 12.86 -14.80
CA GLY A 341 -6.07 13.22 -16.08
C GLY A 341 -4.59 12.83 -16.22
N ILE A 342 -4.07 11.97 -15.34
CA ILE A 342 -2.68 11.52 -15.34
C ILE A 342 -2.63 10.09 -15.83
N ILE A 343 -1.89 9.89 -16.92
CA ILE A 343 -1.62 8.55 -17.44
C ILE A 343 -0.38 7.99 -16.72
N PRO A 344 -0.51 6.93 -15.91
CA PRO A 344 0.64 6.32 -15.24
C PRO A 344 1.66 5.78 -16.25
N GLY A 345 2.95 5.85 -15.89
CA GLY A 345 4.04 5.37 -16.73
C GLY A 345 5.20 6.36 -16.83
N PRO A 346 6.17 6.12 -17.74
CA PRO A 346 7.46 6.80 -17.72
C PRO A 346 7.37 8.31 -17.94
N LEU A 347 6.30 8.78 -18.58
CA LEU A 347 6.07 10.19 -18.83
C LEU A 347 5.62 10.97 -17.59
N VAL A 348 5.18 10.32 -16.51
CA VAL A 348 4.74 11.02 -15.28
C VAL A 348 5.85 11.88 -14.70
N MET A 349 7.08 11.34 -14.67
CA MET A 349 8.24 12.05 -14.12
C MET A 349 8.65 13.28 -14.94
N THR A 350 8.35 13.31 -16.24
CA THR A 350 8.75 14.41 -17.14
C THR A 350 7.61 15.40 -17.41
N ARG A 351 6.37 14.93 -17.54
CA ARG A 351 5.19 15.77 -17.78
C ARG A 351 4.64 16.41 -16.51
N THR A 352 4.72 15.69 -15.39
CA THR A 352 4.18 16.12 -14.10
C THR A 352 5.22 15.91 -12.99
N PRO A 353 6.38 16.58 -13.04
CA PRO A 353 7.47 16.38 -12.08
C PRO A 353 7.04 16.70 -10.64
N ASP A 354 6.20 17.72 -10.46
CA ASP A 354 5.64 18.11 -9.16
C ASP A 354 4.87 16.98 -8.51
N LEU A 355 4.11 16.21 -9.31
CA LEU A 355 3.37 15.06 -8.84
C LEU A 355 4.29 13.91 -8.45
N PHE A 356 5.23 13.55 -9.34
CA PHE A 356 6.13 12.44 -9.11
C PHE A 356 6.98 12.67 -7.85
N TRP A 357 7.66 13.82 -7.79
CA TRP A 357 8.56 14.15 -6.69
C TRP A 357 7.81 14.59 -5.44
N GLY A 358 6.69 15.30 -5.58
CA GLY A 358 5.82 15.68 -4.46
C GLY A 358 5.25 14.46 -3.76
N MET A 359 4.78 13.46 -4.51
CA MET A 359 4.30 12.21 -3.93
C MET A 359 5.43 11.44 -3.23
N ILE A 360 6.61 11.29 -3.83
CA ILE A 360 7.77 10.64 -3.19
C ILE A 360 8.14 11.35 -1.88
N ALA A 361 8.29 12.68 -1.91
CA ALA A 361 8.62 13.46 -0.73
C ALA A 361 7.53 13.36 0.35
N SER A 362 6.26 13.29 -0.05
CA SER A 362 5.13 13.10 0.87
C SER A 362 5.19 11.75 1.60
N MET A 363 5.85 10.72 1.03
CA MET A 363 5.99 9.42 1.71
C MET A 363 6.82 9.56 2.99
N TRP A 364 7.83 10.43 3.04
CA TRP A 364 8.54 10.71 4.29
C TRP A 364 7.65 11.40 5.32
N ILE A 365 6.86 12.38 4.88
CA ILE A 365 5.91 13.10 5.73
C ILE A 365 4.88 12.11 6.28
N GLY A 366 4.28 11.29 5.41
CA GLY A 366 3.31 10.26 5.77
C GLY A 366 3.89 9.25 6.76
N ASN A 367 5.09 8.72 6.51
CA ASN A 367 5.76 7.81 7.46
C ASN A 367 5.96 8.47 8.84
N LEU A 368 6.36 9.75 8.88
CA LEU A 368 6.50 10.49 10.13
C LEU A 368 5.15 10.70 10.83
N LEU A 369 4.13 11.11 10.08
CA LEU A 369 2.76 11.28 10.61
C LEU A 369 2.21 9.96 11.13
N LEU A 370 2.46 8.84 10.45
CA LEU A 370 2.04 7.52 10.91
C LEU A 370 2.73 7.12 12.20
N LEU A 371 4.00 7.46 12.41
CA LEU A 371 4.66 7.27 13.70
C LEU A 371 3.97 8.08 14.81
N ILE A 372 3.59 9.33 14.52
CA ILE A 372 2.92 10.25 15.44
C ILE A 372 1.46 9.83 15.73
N ILE A 373 0.77 9.27 14.75
CA ILE A 373 -0.61 8.79 14.91
C ILE A 373 -0.60 7.44 15.63
N ASN A 374 0.30 6.53 15.26
CA ASN A 374 0.26 5.16 15.76
C ASN A 374 0.87 4.98 17.14
N LEU A 375 1.92 5.72 17.55
CA LEU A 375 2.58 5.51 18.86
C LEU A 375 1.85 6.20 20.05
N PRO A 376 1.58 7.53 20.01
CA PRO A 376 0.77 8.21 21.01
C PRO A 376 -0.67 7.71 21.12
N MET A 377 -1.33 7.40 20.01
CA MET A 377 -2.76 7.11 20.00
C MET A 377 -3.08 5.61 20.19
N ILE A 378 -2.09 4.76 20.50
CA ILE A 378 -2.31 3.31 20.79
C ILE A 378 -3.46 3.12 21.77
N GLY A 379 -3.50 3.91 22.86
CA GLY A 379 -4.56 3.81 23.86
C GLY A 379 -5.95 4.18 23.34
N LEU A 380 -6.06 5.06 22.33
CA LEU A 380 -7.31 5.38 21.66
C LEU A 380 -7.73 4.23 20.75
N TRP A 381 -6.81 3.71 19.95
CA TRP A 381 -7.04 2.58 19.04
C TRP A 381 -7.49 1.33 19.79
N VAL A 382 -6.87 1.03 20.93
CA VAL A 382 -7.25 -0.09 21.80
C VAL A 382 -8.66 0.07 22.37
N ARG A 383 -9.14 1.30 22.59
CA ARG A 383 -10.52 1.55 23.07
C ARG A 383 -11.57 1.45 21.97
N LEU A 384 -11.15 1.63 20.71
CA LEU A 384 -12.03 1.49 19.54
C LEU A 384 -12.22 0.03 19.12
N LEU A 385 -11.24 -0.83 19.44
CA LEU A 385 -11.30 -2.29 19.32
C LEU A 385 -12.14 -2.92 20.44
#